data_AF-A0A7X7N4F3-F1
#
_entry.id   AF-A0A7X7N4F3-F1
#
_cell.length_a   1.000
_cell.length_b   1.000
_cell.length_c   1.000
_cell.angle_alpha   90.00
_cell.angle_beta   90.00
_cell.angle_gamma   90.00
#
_symmetry.space_group_name_H-M   'P 1'
#
loop_
_entity.id
_entity.type
_entity.pdbx_description
1 polymer ?
#
loop_
_entity_poly.entity_id
_entity_poly.type
_entity_poly.pdbx_seq_one_letter_code
_entity_poly.pdbx_strand_id
1 'polypeptide(L)'
;MYCRNCGKEVDDKAVVCINCGVAPSNSNKYCPHCGAPTDAKAEVCIKCGRGLASLSTCERKDWTITLILSILVGEFGIDRFYTGYVGLGILKLLTGGGCGIWWLIDIILIATGKYRDSNGNPLIKK
;
A
#
# COMPACT_ATOMS: atom_id res chain seq x y z
N MET A 1 15.30 -7.99 -23.04
CA MET A 1 14.84 -8.13 -21.64
C MET A 1 14.61 -9.60 -21.26
N TYR A 2 14.36 -9.94 -19.99
CA TYR A 2 13.98 -11.32 -19.57
C TYR A 2 12.49 -11.40 -19.18
N CYS A 3 11.86 -12.54 -19.46
CA CYS A 3 10.47 -12.80 -19.07
C CYS A 3 10.35 -12.94 -17.55
N ARG A 4 9.41 -12.21 -16.93
CA ARG A 4 9.19 -12.29 -15.48
C ARG A 4 8.52 -13.60 -15.01
N ASN A 5 8.04 -14.44 -15.94
CA ASN A 5 7.37 -15.71 -15.63
C ASN A 5 8.26 -16.94 -15.79
N CYS A 6 9.18 -16.94 -16.76
CA CYS A 6 10.03 -18.10 -17.06
C CYS A 6 11.53 -17.82 -17.08
N GLY A 7 11.96 -16.55 -16.93
CA GLY A 7 13.38 -16.18 -16.83
C GLY A 7 14.17 -16.28 -18.14
N LYS A 8 13.52 -16.51 -19.29
CA LYS A 8 14.19 -16.56 -20.60
C LYS A 8 14.24 -15.20 -21.27
N GLU A 9 15.23 -15.02 -22.16
CA GLU A 9 15.41 -13.82 -22.96
C GLU A 9 14.23 -13.61 -23.91
N VAL A 10 13.75 -12.37 -23.96
CA VAL A 10 12.65 -11.92 -24.80
C VAL A 10 13.02 -10.57 -25.40
N ASP A 11 12.61 -10.38 -26.65
CA ASP A 11 12.71 -9.09 -27.34
C ASP A 11 11.95 -8.01 -26.58
N ASP A 12 12.49 -6.79 -26.54
CA ASP A 12 11.93 -5.67 -25.79
C ASP A 12 10.58 -5.19 -26.35
N LYS A 13 10.20 -5.59 -27.58
CA LYS A 13 8.91 -5.28 -28.22
C LYS A 13 7.91 -6.45 -28.18
N ALA A 14 8.24 -7.56 -27.51
CA ALA A 14 7.37 -8.73 -27.51
C ALA A 14 6.12 -8.54 -26.63
N VAL A 15 4.95 -8.65 -27.26
CA VAL A 15 3.65 -8.67 -26.57
C VAL A 15 3.46 -9.98 -25.79
N VAL A 16 3.98 -11.08 -26.32
CA VAL A 16 3.84 -12.43 -25.75
C VAL A 16 5.21 -13.11 -25.72
N CYS A 17 5.53 -13.78 -24.62
CA CYS A 17 6.74 -14.59 -24.53
C CYS A 17 6.56 -15.91 -25.28
N ILE A 18 7.47 -16.19 -26.22
CA ILE A 18 7.45 -17.41 -27.05
C ILE A 18 7.70 -18.68 -26.24
N ASN A 19 8.33 -18.56 -25.06
CA ASN A 19 8.67 -19.71 -24.22
C ASN A 19 7.59 -20.11 -23.21
N CYS A 20 6.74 -19.19 -22.76
CA CYS A 20 5.76 -19.46 -21.71
C CYS A 20 4.34 -18.99 -22.03
N GLY A 21 4.12 -18.36 -23.18
CA GLY A 21 2.80 -17.94 -23.65
C GLY A 21 2.16 -16.78 -22.88
N VAL A 22 2.81 -16.25 -21.84
CA VAL A 22 2.33 -15.07 -21.10
C VAL A 22 3.08 -13.82 -21.52
N ALA A 23 2.45 -12.67 -21.32
CA ALA A 23 3.13 -11.39 -21.52
C ALA A 23 4.37 -11.30 -20.60
N PRO A 24 5.52 -10.83 -21.11
CA PRO A 24 6.79 -10.83 -20.37
C PRO A 24 6.76 -9.98 -19.08
N SER A 25 5.79 -9.07 -18.96
CA SER A 25 5.52 -8.25 -17.78
C SER A 25 4.60 -8.90 -16.74
N ASN A 26 3.89 -9.98 -17.09
CA ASN A 26 2.76 -10.51 -16.31
C ASN A 26 3.19 -11.53 -15.24
N SER A 27 4.08 -11.12 -14.33
CA SER A 27 4.54 -11.88 -13.14
C SER A 27 5.72 -11.18 -12.47
N ASN A 28 6.18 -11.72 -11.35
CA ASN A 28 7.29 -11.23 -10.52
C ASN A 28 8.18 -12.37 -10.00
N LYS A 29 8.20 -13.52 -10.70
CA LYS A 29 8.99 -14.71 -10.32
C LYS A 29 10.45 -14.63 -10.77
N TYR A 30 10.73 -13.84 -11.81
CA TYR A 30 12.07 -13.64 -12.33
C TYR A 30 12.36 -12.16 -12.56
N CYS A 31 13.64 -11.80 -12.43
CA CYS A 31 14.11 -10.45 -12.68
C CYS A 31 14.07 -10.13 -14.19
N PRO A 32 13.47 -9.01 -14.63
CA PRO A 32 13.42 -8.64 -16.04
C PRO A 32 14.78 -8.22 -16.62
N HIS A 33 15.80 -8.04 -15.77
CA HIS A 33 17.14 -7.61 -16.17
C HIS A 33 18.16 -8.74 -16.28
N CYS A 34 18.13 -9.73 -15.39
CA CYS A 34 19.12 -10.81 -15.35
C CYS A 34 18.53 -12.23 -15.41
N GLY A 35 17.20 -12.38 -15.41
CA GLY A 35 16.54 -13.69 -15.46
C GLY A 35 16.70 -14.54 -14.20
N ALA A 36 17.28 -14.02 -13.11
CA ALA A 36 17.37 -14.73 -11.83
C ALA A 36 15.99 -14.87 -11.18
N PRO A 37 15.73 -15.96 -10.43
CA PRO A 37 14.49 -16.10 -9.66
C PRO A 37 14.40 -15.00 -8.60
N THR A 38 13.19 -14.49 -8.39
CA THR A 38 12.86 -13.41 -7.46
C THR A 38 11.68 -13.81 -6.61
N ASP A 39 11.79 -13.59 -5.30
CA ASP A 39 10.69 -13.81 -4.37
C ASP A 39 9.57 -12.80 -4.57
N ALA A 40 8.34 -13.19 -4.24
CA ALA A 40 7.15 -12.35 -4.43
C ALA A 40 7.21 -11.00 -3.69
N LYS A 41 8.08 -10.88 -2.68
CA LYS A 41 8.27 -9.68 -1.85
C LYS A 41 9.63 -8.99 -2.07
N ALA A 42 10.42 -9.44 -3.05
CA ALA A 42 11.74 -8.86 -3.28
C ALA A 42 11.65 -7.47 -3.92
N GLU A 43 12.13 -6.44 -3.23
CA GLU A 43 12.23 -5.06 -3.73
C GLU A 43 13.49 -4.84 -4.58
N VAL A 44 14.54 -5.64 -4.36
CA VAL A 44 15.80 -5.58 -5.09
C VAL A 44 16.21 -6.99 -5.50
N CYS A 45 16.67 -7.15 -6.74
CA CYS A 45 17.26 -8.40 -7.16
C CYS A 45 18.65 -8.58 -6.55
N ILE A 46 18.83 -9.62 -5.75
CA ILE A 46 20.11 -9.96 -5.10
C ILE A 46 21.24 -10.30 -6.08
N LYS A 47 20.91 -10.65 -7.34
CA LYS A 47 21.91 -11.02 -8.36
C LYS A 47 22.42 -9.85 -9.18
N CYS A 48 21.58 -8.84 -9.47
CA CYS A 48 21.96 -7.74 -10.36
C CYS A 48 21.73 -6.35 -9.78
N GLY A 49 21.22 -6.23 -8.55
CA GLY A 49 21.05 -4.96 -7.84
C GLY A 49 19.98 -4.03 -8.43
N ARG A 50 19.24 -4.45 -9.47
CA ARG A 50 18.15 -3.63 -10.03
C ARG A 50 16.94 -3.68 -9.09
N GLY A 51 16.35 -2.51 -8.82
CA GLY A 51 15.07 -2.40 -8.14
C GLY A 51 13.98 -3.12 -8.93
N LEU A 52 13.36 -4.10 -8.29
CA LEU A 52 12.15 -4.72 -8.78
C LEU A 52 11.04 -3.82 -8.27
N ALA A 53 10.18 -3.34 -9.16
CA ALA A 53 8.91 -2.76 -8.75
C ALA A 53 8.08 -3.90 -8.13
N SER A 54 8.38 -4.19 -6.86
CA SER A 54 7.49 -4.87 -5.95
C SER A 54 6.25 -4.02 -5.95
N LEU A 55 5.13 -4.64 -6.35
CA LEU A 55 3.82 -4.14 -5.96
C LEU A 55 3.91 -3.95 -4.46
N SER A 56 4.07 -2.71 -4.06
CA SER A 56 3.83 -2.26 -2.70
C SER A 56 2.40 -2.67 -2.40
N THR A 57 2.24 -3.84 -1.81
CA THR A 57 1.24 -4.03 -0.78
C THR A 57 1.69 -3.11 0.36
N CYS A 58 1.52 -1.80 0.16
CA CYS A 58 0.94 -1.02 1.23
C CYS A 58 -0.25 -1.85 1.67
N GLU A 59 -0.24 -2.25 2.93
CA GLU A 59 -1.44 -2.71 3.58
C GLU A 59 -2.46 -1.58 3.37
N ARG A 60 -3.28 -1.77 2.35
CA ARG A 60 -4.06 -0.74 1.70
C ARG A 60 -5.32 -0.66 2.54
N LYS A 61 -5.24 0.11 3.63
CA LYS A 61 -6.31 0.24 4.62
C LYS A 61 -7.58 0.71 3.92
N ASP A 62 -8.63 -0.09 4.05
CA ASP A 62 -9.93 0.19 3.44
C ASP A 62 -10.53 1.43 4.10
N TRP A 63 -10.92 2.41 3.27
CA TRP A 63 -11.58 3.64 3.72
C TRP A 63 -12.82 3.35 4.58
N THR A 64 -13.58 2.31 4.23
CA THR A 64 -14.79 1.90 4.94
C THR A 64 -14.50 1.38 6.35
N ILE A 65 -13.40 0.64 6.53
CA ILE A 65 -13.00 0.11 7.84
C ILE A 65 -12.57 1.27 8.76
N THR A 66 -11.80 2.21 8.22
CA THR A 66 -11.41 3.45 8.93
C THR A 66 -12.65 4.26 9.34
N LEU A 67 -13.62 4.43 8.43
CA LEU A 67 -14.85 5.16 8.73
C LEU A 67 -15.70 4.48 9.82
N ILE A 68 -15.84 3.15 9.77
CA ILE A 68 -16.58 2.38 10.79
C ILE A 68 -15.89 2.46 12.16
N LEU A 69 -14.55 2.34 12.19
CA LEU A 69 -13.78 2.52 13.43
C LEU A 69 -13.91 3.93 14.00
N SER A 70 -13.88 4.96 13.14
CA SER A 70 -14.07 6.35 13.57
C SER A 70 -15.48 6.61 14.14
N ILE A 71 -16.52 5.95 13.61
CA ILE A 71 -17.89 6.09 14.15
C ILE A 71 -18.05 5.36 15.50
N LEU A 72 -17.58 4.11 15.61
CA LEU A 72 -17.81 3.29 16.81
C LEU A 72 -16.83 3.57 17.95
N VAL A 73 -15.60 3.98 17.65
CA VAL A 73 -14.52 4.11 18.63
C VAL A 73 -13.73 5.42 18.48
N GLY A 74 -14.26 6.38 17.71
CA GLY A 74 -13.61 7.67 17.49
C GLY A 74 -13.56 8.59 18.71
N GLU A 75 -14.45 8.44 19.69
CA GLU A 75 -14.35 9.16 20.98
C GLU A 75 -13.09 8.76 21.76
N PHE A 76 -12.69 7.49 21.67
CA PHE A 76 -11.43 7.01 22.25
C PHE A 76 -10.19 7.33 21.39
N GLY A 77 -10.38 7.86 20.18
CA GLY A 77 -9.28 8.28 19.30
C GLY A 77 -8.49 7.14 18.64
N ILE A 78 -9.03 5.91 18.64
CA ILE A 78 -8.34 4.71 18.10
C ILE A 78 -8.06 4.82 16.60
N ASP A 79 -8.92 5.54 15.85
CA ASP A 79 -8.73 5.80 14.42
C ASP A 79 -7.38 6.51 14.11
N ARG A 80 -6.95 7.42 14.97
CA ARG A 80 -5.66 8.13 14.84
C ARG A 80 -4.45 7.28 15.19
N PHE A 81 -4.61 6.28 16.06
CA PHE A 81 -3.58 5.25 16.25
C PHE A 81 -3.48 4.35 15.02
N TYR A 82 -4.61 4.07 14.35
CA TYR A 82 -4.66 3.24 13.15
C TYR A 82 -4.05 3.92 11.91
N THR A 83 -4.23 5.23 11.78
CA THR A 83 -3.67 6.07 10.70
C THR A 83 -2.26 6.62 11.00
N GLY A 84 -1.60 6.11 12.04
CA GLY A 84 -0.21 6.42 12.34
C GLY A 84 0.04 7.78 13.02
N TYR A 85 -0.99 8.56 13.31
CA TYR A 85 -0.91 9.83 14.06
C TYR A 85 -1.04 9.62 15.57
N VAL A 86 -0.16 8.78 16.12
CA VAL A 86 -0.13 8.38 17.54
C VAL A 86 -0.02 9.59 18.49
N GLY A 87 0.80 10.59 18.15
CA GLY A 87 0.98 11.79 18.98
C GLY A 87 -0.29 12.64 19.12
N LEU A 88 -1.09 12.76 18.06
CA LEU A 88 -2.38 13.47 18.10
C LEU A 88 -3.45 12.68 18.87
N GLY A 89 -3.39 11.35 18.82
CA GLY A 89 -4.25 10.48 19.63
C GLY A 89 -3.97 10.61 21.13
N ILE A 90 -2.69 10.62 21.52
CA ILE A 90 -2.29 10.76 22.93
C ILE A 90 -2.61 12.17 23.46
N LEU A 91 -2.40 13.23 22.67
CA LEU A 91 -2.76 14.60 23.05
C LEU A 91 -4.26 14.77 23.30
N LYS A 92 -5.11 14.09 22.51
CA LYS A 92 -6.57 14.02 22.69
C LYS A 92 -6.96 13.38 24.02
N LEU A 93 -6.28 12.30 24.41
CA LEU A 93 -6.55 11.61 25.67
C LEU A 93 -6.10 12.44 26.89
N LEU A 94 -4.95 13.10 26.79
CA LEU A 94 -4.43 13.98 27.85
C LEU A 94 -5.25 15.25 28.06
N THR A 95 -5.91 15.77 27.02
CA THR A 95 -6.75 16.98 27.11
C THR A 95 -8.20 16.69 27.52
N GLY A 96 -8.52 15.46 27.94
CA GLY A 96 -9.88 15.09 28.37
C GLY A 96 -10.84 14.87 27.21
N GLY A 97 -10.34 14.41 26.05
CA GLY A 97 -11.16 13.90 24.96
C GLY A 97 -12.17 14.95 24.45
N GLY A 98 -11.69 16.11 24.01
CA GLY A 98 -12.48 17.30 23.66
C GLY A 98 -13.92 17.06 23.21
N CYS A 99 -14.86 17.03 24.16
CA CYS A 99 -16.33 17.06 24.09
C CYS A 99 -16.98 16.74 22.72
N GLY A 100 -16.65 15.63 22.06
CA GLY A 100 -17.22 15.24 20.75
C GLY A 100 -16.91 16.16 19.55
N ILE A 101 -16.36 17.37 19.75
CA ILE A 101 -16.02 18.32 18.68
C ILE A 101 -14.90 17.76 17.81
N TRP A 102 -13.91 17.15 18.45
CA TRP A 102 -12.80 16.50 17.76
C TRP A 102 -13.18 15.17 17.10
N TRP A 103 -14.31 14.57 17.47
CA TRP A 103 -14.90 13.42 16.80
C TRP A 103 -15.63 13.86 15.53
N LEU A 104 -16.40 14.96 15.60
CA LEU A 104 -17.09 15.55 14.46
C LEU A 104 -16.11 15.97 13.33
N ILE A 105 -15.00 16.62 13.70
CA ILE A 105 -13.94 17.02 12.75
C ILE A 105 -13.32 15.81 12.06
N ASP A 106 -13.10 14.72 12.80
CA ASP A 106 -12.47 13.49 12.31
C ASP A 106 -13.36 12.80 11.26
N ILE A 107 -14.66 12.68 11.56
CA ILE A 107 -15.67 12.13 10.65
C ILE A 107 -15.73 12.94 9.35
N ILE A 108 -15.78 14.27 9.44
CA ILE A 108 -15.84 15.14 8.25
C ILE A 108 -14.56 14.97 7.40
N LEU A 109 -13.39 14.88 8.02
CA LEU A 109 -12.11 14.75 7.30
C LEU A 109 -12.00 13.41 6.55
N ILE A 110 -12.45 12.32 7.18
CA ILE A 110 -12.48 10.97 6.57
C ILE A 110 -13.57 10.90 5.48
N ALA A 111 -14.77 11.44 5.75
CA ALA A 111 -15.89 11.47 4.80
C ALA A 111 -15.54 12.24 3.52
N THR A 112 -14.79 13.34 3.65
CA THR A 112 -14.35 14.15 2.50
C THR A 112 -13.30 13.41 1.65
N GLY A 113 -12.76 12.27 2.12
CA GLY A 113 -11.81 11.44 1.37
C GLY A 113 -10.45 12.10 1.11
N LYS A 114 -10.20 13.27 1.72
CA LYS A 114 -8.91 13.97 1.68
C LYS A 114 -7.93 13.49 2.75
N TYR A 115 -8.33 12.50 3.54
CA TYR A 115 -7.50 11.93 4.59
C TYR A 115 -6.31 11.19 3.97
N ARG A 116 -5.11 11.54 4.41
CA ARG A 116 -3.85 10.88 4.03
C ARG A 116 -3.32 10.16 5.25
N ASP A 117 -2.95 8.89 5.08
CA ASP A 117 -2.25 8.13 6.13
C ASP A 117 -0.84 8.74 6.34
N SER A 118 -0.19 8.42 7.47
CA SER A 118 1.17 8.89 7.82
C SER A 118 2.21 8.58 6.73
N ASN A 119 1.95 7.55 5.90
CA ASN A 119 2.77 7.18 4.75
C ASN A 119 2.50 8.00 3.47
N GLY A 120 1.66 9.04 3.53
CA GLY A 120 1.32 9.91 2.39
C GLY A 120 0.34 9.29 1.39
N ASN A 121 -0.16 8.08 1.65
CA ASN A 121 -1.02 7.35 0.73
C ASN A 121 -2.50 7.73 0.91
N PRO A 122 -3.25 7.89 -0.20
CA PRO A 122 -4.71 8.06 -0.14
C PRO A 122 -5.39 6.74 0.24
N LEU A 123 -6.44 6.83 1.07
CA LEU A 123 -7.31 5.69 1.39
C LEU A 123 -8.11 5.29 0.15
N ILE A 124 -8.24 3.98 -0.10
CA ILE A 124 -8.88 3.48 -1.32
C ILE A 124 -10.37 3.33 -1.04
N LYS A 125 -11.18 3.97 -1.88
CA LYS A 125 -12.62 3.73 -1.94
C LYS A 125 -12.83 2.50 -2.82
N LYS A 126 -13.38 1.43 -2.23
CA LYS A 126 -13.80 0.25 -2.97
C LYS A 126 -15.20 0.47 -3.53
#